data_AF-A0A920HJR4-F1
#
_entry.id   AF-A0A920HJR4-F1
#
_cell.length_a   1.000
_cell.length_b   1.000
_cell.length_c   1.000
_cell.angle_alpha   90.00
_cell.angle_beta   90.00
_cell.angle_gamma   90.00
#
_symmetry.space_group_name_H-M   'P 1'
#
loop_
_entity.id
_entity.type
_entity.pdbx_description
1 polymer ?
#
loop_
_entity_poly.entity_id
_entity_poly.type
_entity_poly.pdbx_seq_one_letter_code
_entity_poly.pdbx_strand_id
1 'polypeptide(L)'
;MTTSNSSNNTKDSNTALYSANYSNFKLSNLKLLYKASPDSDQYRHYGGKILVDDKYVYFTVGDRAGRDVYPQDLTKDGGKLYRLNLDGTIPKDNPFHNVKNAKKAVWSYGHRNPQGIIFGNEPGDIILHEHGPRGGDEINIIRERDSIREEPLLTRNYGWPIVSNGINYNGTSFTNLTSLEGTESPTYFWTPSIAPSGMVMLTSDVYDEWKGNLFVGSLRFRYLERIELIGNYVYKREKLLDRVGRVREVVQGPDGYLYVGIEKKGIFKIIPSKVRIKKDITE
;
A
#
# COMPACT_ATOMS: atom_id res chain seq x y z
N MET A 1 8.40 2.06 13.45
CA MET A 1 6.94 2.05 13.73
C MET A 1 6.31 3.35 13.25
N THR A 2 5.02 3.34 12.91
CA THR A 2 4.25 4.53 12.55
C THR A 2 3.19 4.81 13.60
N THR A 3 2.87 6.08 13.82
CA THR A 3 1.89 6.52 14.81
C THR A 3 1.11 7.73 14.29
N SER A 4 -0.08 7.98 14.82
CA SER A 4 -0.70 9.30 14.75
C SER A 4 -0.07 10.18 15.84
N ASN A 5 0.57 11.27 15.44
CA ASN A 5 1.23 12.19 16.38
C ASN A 5 0.71 13.63 16.21
N SER A 6 0.42 14.30 17.32
CA SER A 6 -0.01 15.71 17.37
C SER A 6 1.17 16.63 17.62
N SER A 7 1.20 17.80 16.99
CA SER A 7 2.27 18.79 17.22
C SER A 7 2.03 19.62 18.48
N ASN A 8 0.76 19.81 18.87
CA ASN A 8 0.36 20.77 19.90
C ASN A 8 -0.59 20.16 20.96
N ASN A 9 -0.56 18.84 21.18
CA ASN A 9 -1.49 18.14 22.09
C ASN A 9 -2.98 18.43 21.82
N THR A 10 -3.32 18.75 20.56
CA THR A 10 -4.71 18.89 20.11
C THR A 10 -5.23 17.52 19.64
N LYS A 11 -6.51 17.47 19.25
CA LYS A 11 -7.06 16.29 18.55
C LYS A 11 -6.46 16.10 17.15
N ASP A 12 -5.79 17.12 16.62
CA ASP A 12 -5.20 17.08 15.29
C ASP A 12 -3.95 16.21 15.30
N SER A 13 -3.81 15.40 14.26
CA SER A 13 -2.66 14.51 14.13
C SER A 13 -2.35 14.21 12.67
N ASN A 14 -1.11 13.78 12.45
CA ASN A 14 -0.70 13.16 11.21
C ASN A 14 0.22 11.96 11.47
N THR A 15 0.50 11.21 10.40
CA THR A 15 1.39 10.05 10.45
C THR A 15 2.81 10.47 10.75
N ALA A 16 3.41 9.84 11.75
CA ALA A 16 4.81 10.00 12.13
C ALA A 16 5.51 8.64 12.14
N LEU A 17 6.71 8.59 11.55
CA LEU A 17 7.60 7.44 11.53
C LEU A 17 8.66 7.58 12.63
N TYR A 18 8.78 6.55 13.45
CA TYR A 18 9.76 6.43 14.52
C TYR A 18 10.63 5.18 14.37
N SER A 19 11.88 5.26 14.79
CA SER A 19 12.72 4.10 15.12
C SER A 19 12.90 3.98 16.62
N ALA A 20 13.15 2.76 17.09
CA ALA A 20 13.43 2.45 18.48
C ALA A 20 14.21 1.13 18.56
N ASN A 21 14.95 0.94 19.65
CA ASN A 21 15.53 -0.35 19.99
C ASN A 21 14.45 -1.19 20.67
N TYR A 22 14.30 -2.45 20.25
CA TYR A 22 13.37 -3.40 20.86
C TYR A 22 14.16 -4.50 21.57
N SER A 23 14.03 -4.58 22.90
CA SER A 23 14.60 -5.65 23.69
C SER A 23 13.74 -5.93 24.92
N ASN A 24 13.62 -7.21 25.31
CA ASN A 24 12.85 -7.63 26.49
C ASN A 24 11.42 -7.05 26.53
N PHE A 25 10.72 -7.07 25.39
CA PHE A 25 9.37 -6.52 25.23
C PHE A 25 9.25 -5.01 25.55
N LYS A 26 10.36 -4.26 25.51
CA LYS A 26 10.40 -2.82 25.74
C LYS A 26 10.99 -2.10 24.54
N LEU A 27 10.46 -0.91 24.29
CA LEU A 27 11.03 0.04 23.34
C LEU A 27 11.90 1.05 24.12
N SER A 28 13.11 1.28 23.62
CA SER A 28 14.03 2.30 24.14
C SER A 28 14.61 3.12 22.99
N ASN A 29 15.21 4.27 23.30
CA ASN A 29 15.85 5.15 22.32
C ASN A 29 14.92 5.55 21.16
N LEU A 30 13.69 5.95 21.49
CA LEU A 30 12.70 6.37 20.52
C LEU A 30 13.20 7.62 19.76
N LYS A 31 13.34 7.51 18.44
CA LYS A 31 13.78 8.59 17.55
C LYS A 31 12.71 8.87 16.50
N LEU A 32 12.28 10.12 16.40
CA LEU A 32 11.44 10.57 15.30
C LEU A 32 12.28 10.62 14.02
N LEU A 33 11.87 9.89 12.99
CA LEU A 33 12.51 9.92 11.67
C LEU A 33 11.79 10.88 10.73
N TYR A 34 10.46 10.87 10.77
CA TYR A 34 9.65 11.72 9.90
C TYR A 34 8.30 12.03 10.54
N LYS A 35 7.79 13.24 10.35
CA LYS A 35 6.43 13.62 10.70
C LYS A 35 5.77 14.33 9.53
N ALA A 36 4.66 13.78 9.04
CA ALA A 36 3.86 14.42 8.02
C ALA A 36 3.18 15.68 8.56
N SER A 37 2.99 16.67 7.69
CA SER A 37 2.45 17.99 8.04
C SER A 37 1.58 18.55 6.89
N PRO A 38 0.55 19.37 7.21
CA PRO A 38 0.13 19.80 8.54
C PRO A 38 -0.60 18.70 9.32
N ASP A 39 -0.80 18.91 10.62
CA ASP A 39 -1.75 18.08 11.38
C ASP A 39 -3.19 18.34 10.89
N SER A 40 -4.06 17.34 11.07
CA SER A 40 -5.46 17.41 10.65
C SER A 40 -6.36 16.75 11.70
N ASP A 41 -7.57 17.32 11.86
CA ASP A 41 -8.65 16.81 12.71
C ASP A 41 -9.35 15.56 12.13
N GLN A 42 -9.01 15.17 10.90
CA GLN A 42 -9.64 14.06 10.21
C GLN A 42 -9.24 12.73 10.84
N TYR A 43 -10.18 11.79 11.01
CA TYR A 43 -9.88 10.48 11.61
C TYR A 43 -9.53 9.39 10.58
N ARG A 44 -9.35 9.76 9.30
CA ARG A 44 -9.25 8.83 8.16
C ARG A 44 -8.02 9.06 7.29
N HIS A 45 -7.63 8.03 6.56
CA HIS A 45 -6.56 8.07 5.55
C HIS A 45 -5.18 8.43 6.11
N TYR A 46 -4.77 7.77 7.19
CA TYR A 46 -3.40 7.91 7.72
C TYR A 46 -2.35 7.22 6.82
N GLY A 47 -2.75 6.21 6.05
CA GLY A 47 -1.80 5.24 5.52
C GLY A 47 -1.08 4.53 6.67
N GLY A 48 0.25 4.61 6.71
CA GLY A 48 1.06 4.18 7.85
C GLY A 48 1.74 2.83 7.69
N LYS A 49 1.67 2.19 6.52
CA LYS A 49 2.51 1.01 6.24
C LYS A 49 3.97 1.39 6.09
N ILE A 50 4.83 0.46 6.47
CA ILE A 50 6.30 0.57 6.43
C ILE A 50 6.82 -0.65 5.66
N LEU A 51 7.82 -0.43 4.81
CA LEU A 51 8.58 -1.45 4.11
C LEU A 51 10.06 -1.09 4.24
N VAL A 52 10.93 -2.06 4.52
CA VAL A 52 12.35 -1.82 4.80
C VAL A 52 13.18 -2.82 4.01
N ASP A 53 14.22 -2.34 3.34
CA ASP A 53 15.30 -3.16 2.78
C ASP A 53 16.64 -2.83 3.48
N ASP A 54 17.76 -3.31 2.96
CA ASP A 54 19.09 -3.09 3.55
C ASP A 54 19.58 -1.64 3.49
N LYS A 55 18.93 -0.76 2.73
CA LYS A 55 19.37 0.62 2.46
C LYS A 55 18.34 1.66 2.90
N TYR A 56 17.06 1.35 2.74
CA TYR A 56 15.98 2.31 2.78
C TYR A 56 14.80 1.84 3.61
N VAL A 57 14.11 2.83 4.19
CA VAL A 57 12.77 2.68 4.74
C VAL A 57 11.78 3.44 3.88
N TYR A 58 10.75 2.73 3.45
CA TYR A 58 9.59 3.27 2.75
C TYR A 58 8.41 3.34 3.68
N PHE A 59 7.62 4.39 3.57
CA PHE A 59 6.39 4.50 4.36
C PHE A 59 5.32 5.33 3.65
N THR A 60 4.08 5.04 3.99
CA THR A 60 2.90 5.64 3.33
C THR A 60 2.23 6.67 4.22
N VAL A 61 1.77 7.77 3.63
CA VAL A 61 0.88 8.73 4.29
C VAL A 61 -0.29 8.98 3.34
N GLY A 62 -1.51 8.69 3.82
CA GLY A 62 -2.72 8.97 3.05
C GLY A 62 -3.03 10.46 3.00
N ASP A 63 -4.01 10.83 2.19
CA ASP A 63 -4.37 12.22 1.91
C ASP A 63 -5.07 12.92 3.08
N ARG A 64 -5.28 12.25 4.21
CA ARG A 64 -5.96 12.80 5.40
C ARG A 64 -7.30 13.49 5.06
N ALA A 65 -7.99 13.01 4.02
CA ALA A 65 -9.21 13.58 3.45
C ALA A 65 -9.11 14.99 2.82
N GLY A 66 -7.91 15.55 2.70
CA GLY A 66 -7.66 16.78 1.94
C GLY A 66 -7.45 16.49 0.45
N ARG A 67 -8.47 15.85 -0.15
CA ARG A 67 -8.46 15.33 -1.53
C ARG A 67 -7.87 16.31 -2.55
N ASP A 68 -8.33 17.55 -2.56
CA ASP A 68 -7.98 18.54 -3.58
C ASP A 68 -6.76 19.39 -3.20
N VAL A 69 -6.12 19.08 -2.07
CA VAL A 69 -5.05 19.91 -1.48
C VAL A 69 -3.72 19.17 -1.41
N TYR A 70 -3.73 17.90 -0.98
CA TYR A 70 -2.49 17.21 -0.61
C TYR A 70 -1.93 16.28 -1.70
N PRO A 71 -2.71 15.37 -2.32
CA PRO A 71 -2.19 14.32 -3.19
C PRO A 71 -1.28 14.79 -4.33
N GLN A 72 -1.63 15.91 -4.97
CA GLN A 72 -0.90 16.47 -6.12
C GLN A 72 0.13 17.55 -5.74
N ASP A 73 0.00 18.16 -4.55
CA ASP A 73 0.92 19.20 -4.10
C ASP A 73 2.17 18.58 -3.48
N LEU A 74 3.30 18.65 -4.20
CA LEU A 74 4.59 18.12 -3.74
C LEU A 74 5.20 18.94 -2.61
N THR A 75 4.70 20.14 -2.31
CA THR A 75 5.18 20.95 -1.18
C THR A 75 4.56 20.53 0.16
N LYS A 76 3.52 19.69 0.12
CA LYS A 76 2.75 19.23 1.29
C LYS A 76 2.83 17.72 1.47
N ASP A 77 2.61 17.29 2.71
CA ASP A 77 2.46 15.86 2.99
C ASP A 77 1.03 15.39 2.80
N GLY A 78 0.89 14.10 2.55
CA GLY A 78 -0.41 13.44 2.35
C GLY A 78 -0.62 12.97 0.92
N GLY A 79 -1.07 11.73 0.79
CA GLY A 79 -1.30 11.07 -0.50
C GLY A 79 0.01 10.69 -1.20
N LYS A 80 0.99 10.17 -0.45
CA LYS A 80 2.36 9.90 -0.92
C LYS A 80 2.92 8.58 -0.38
N LEU A 81 3.83 7.99 -1.13
CA LEU A 81 4.84 7.06 -0.63
C LEU A 81 6.14 7.83 -0.43
N TYR A 82 6.82 7.59 0.68
CA TYR A 82 8.09 8.24 1.03
C TYR A 82 9.22 7.22 1.10
N ARG A 83 10.46 7.67 0.90
CA ARG A 83 11.70 6.90 1.06
C ARG A 83 12.73 7.69 1.85
N LEU A 84 13.30 7.07 2.88
CA LEU A 84 14.42 7.57 3.69
C LEU A 84 15.54 6.54 3.74
N ASN A 85 16.76 6.97 4.06
CA ASN A 85 17.82 6.07 4.53
C ASN A 85 17.42 5.45 5.88
N LEU A 86 18.05 4.33 6.26
CA LEU A 86 17.75 3.65 7.54
C LEU A 86 17.94 4.53 8.78
N ASP A 87 18.80 5.55 8.71
CA ASP A 87 19.05 6.50 9.80
C ASP A 87 18.04 7.66 9.87
N GLY A 88 17.14 7.76 8.89
CA GLY A 88 16.13 8.80 8.73
C GLY A 88 16.55 9.97 7.83
N THR A 89 17.78 9.99 7.31
CA THR A 89 18.21 11.03 6.37
C THR A 89 17.57 10.84 4.99
N ILE A 90 17.51 11.91 4.20
CA ILE A 90 16.87 11.88 2.88
C ILE A 90 17.90 11.42 1.82
N PRO A 91 17.63 10.34 1.07
CA PRO A 91 18.50 9.90 -0.02
C PRO A 91 18.65 10.98 -1.09
N LYS A 92 19.88 11.16 -1.60
CA LYS A 92 20.20 12.17 -2.62
C LYS A 92 19.63 11.82 -4.00
N ASP A 93 19.38 10.54 -4.23
CA ASP A 93 18.80 9.94 -5.42
C ASP A 93 17.27 9.84 -5.36
N ASN A 94 16.61 10.43 -4.34
CA ASN A 94 15.15 10.55 -4.36
C ASN A 94 14.70 11.39 -5.58
N PRO A 95 13.57 11.04 -6.23
CA PRO A 95 13.13 11.64 -7.50
C PRO A 95 12.86 13.14 -7.39
N PHE A 96 12.46 13.60 -6.21
CA PHE A 96 12.13 15.02 -5.96
C PHE A 96 13.23 15.75 -5.16
N HIS A 97 14.43 15.15 -5.03
CA HIS A 97 15.52 15.72 -4.23
C HIS A 97 15.93 17.12 -4.73
N ASN A 98 15.96 17.33 -6.05
CA ASN A 98 16.36 18.61 -6.65
C ASN A 98 15.18 19.51 -7.06
N VAL A 99 13.93 19.06 -6.88
CA VAL A 99 12.74 19.85 -7.24
C VAL A 99 12.48 20.93 -6.20
N LYS A 100 12.50 22.20 -6.61
CA LYS A 100 12.32 23.34 -5.71
C LYS A 100 11.04 23.20 -4.87
N ASN A 101 11.14 23.46 -3.56
CA ASN A 101 10.05 23.39 -2.57
C ASN A 101 9.36 22.04 -2.36
N ALA A 102 9.69 21.01 -3.13
CA ALA A 102 9.13 19.68 -2.93
C ALA A 102 9.59 19.04 -1.61
N LYS A 103 8.73 18.21 -1.03
CA LYS A 103 9.06 17.30 0.06
C LYS A 103 10.05 16.25 -0.47
N LYS A 104 11.32 16.42 -0.11
CA LYS A 104 12.44 15.63 -0.66
C LYS A 104 12.38 14.12 -0.34
N ALA A 105 11.64 13.75 0.70
CA ALA A 105 11.42 12.37 1.09
C ALA A 105 10.39 11.64 0.19
N VAL A 106 9.64 12.34 -0.67
CA VAL A 106 8.63 11.72 -1.53
C VAL A 106 9.30 10.77 -2.54
N TRP A 107 8.71 9.59 -2.68
CA TRP A 107 9.06 8.58 -3.67
C TRP A 107 8.01 8.51 -4.78
N SER A 108 6.72 8.54 -4.43
CA SER A 108 5.59 8.71 -5.37
C SER A 108 4.44 9.52 -4.76
N TYR A 109 3.58 10.05 -5.63
CA TYR A 109 2.49 10.95 -5.26
C TYR A 109 1.20 10.68 -6.02
N GLY A 110 0.14 11.44 -5.73
CA GLY A 110 -1.16 11.22 -6.32
C GLY A 110 -1.87 9.98 -5.77
N HIS A 111 -1.68 9.68 -4.49
CA HIS A 111 -2.39 8.59 -3.80
C HIS A 111 -3.51 9.13 -2.90
N ARG A 112 -4.54 8.32 -2.65
CA ARG A 112 -5.64 8.60 -1.72
C ARG A 112 -5.35 8.07 -0.33
N ASN A 113 -5.37 6.74 -0.18
CA ASN A 113 -5.17 6.08 1.12
C ASN A 113 -4.43 4.74 0.93
N PRO A 114 -3.11 4.80 0.70
CA PRO A 114 -2.26 3.61 0.59
C PRO A 114 -2.22 2.82 1.90
N GLN A 115 -2.60 1.55 1.85
CA GLN A 115 -2.81 0.68 3.04
C GLN A 115 -1.95 -0.59 3.05
N GLY A 116 -1.28 -0.91 1.94
CA GLY A 116 -0.33 -2.02 1.84
C GLY A 116 0.74 -1.71 0.82
N ILE A 117 1.97 -2.07 1.17
CA ILE A 117 3.15 -2.02 0.30
C ILE A 117 3.98 -3.27 0.54
N ILE A 118 4.52 -3.84 -0.53
CA ILE A 118 5.50 -4.93 -0.53
C ILE A 118 6.53 -4.70 -1.63
N PHE A 119 7.67 -5.38 -1.57
CA PHE A 119 8.57 -5.46 -2.72
C PHE A 119 7.92 -6.25 -3.87
N GLY A 120 8.17 -5.79 -5.09
CA GLY A 120 7.79 -6.47 -6.32
C GLY A 120 8.79 -7.55 -6.72
N ASN A 121 8.60 -8.10 -7.92
CA ASN A 121 9.47 -9.14 -8.47
C ASN A 121 10.83 -8.61 -8.93
N GLU A 122 10.86 -7.37 -9.44
CA GLU A 122 12.10 -6.72 -9.86
C GLU A 122 12.73 -5.95 -8.68
N PRO A 123 14.07 -5.92 -8.58
CA PRO A 123 14.75 -5.14 -7.56
C PRO A 123 14.27 -3.69 -7.52
N GLY A 124 13.88 -3.24 -6.32
CA GLY A 124 13.44 -1.87 -6.07
C GLY A 124 12.00 -1.54 -6.47
N ASP A 125 11.31 -2.42 -7.19
CA ASP A 125 9.88 -2.24 -7.48
C ASP A 125 9.07 -2.41 -6.19
N ILE A 126 8.05 -1.56 -6.01
CA ILE A 126 7.12 -1.63 -4.88
C ILE A 126 5.72 -1.86 -5.43
N ILE A 127 5.05 -2.91 -4.96
CA ILE A 127 3.62 -3.11 -5.20
C ILE A 127 2.88 -2.45 -4.04
N LEU A 128 2.02 -1.49 -4.38
CA LEU A 128 1.20 -0.73 -3.46
C LEU A 128 -0.26 -1.01 -3.75
N HIS A 129 -1.09 -1.11 -2.72
CA HIS A 129 -2.53 -0.98 -2.91
C HIS A 129 -3.09 0.13 -2.02
N GLU A 130 -4.23 0.66 -2.43
CA GLU A 130 -4.89 1.77 -1.74
C GLU A 130 -6.41 1.69 -1.80
N HIS A 131 -7.05 2.41 -0.88
CA HIS A 131 -8.52 2.55 -0.89
C HIS A 131 -8.93 3.69 -1.79
N GLY A 132 -9.80 3.39 -2.74
CA GLY A 132 -10.58 4.36 -3.50
C GLY A 132 -11.75 4.93 -2.68
N PRO A 133 -12.55 5.82 -3.28
CA PRO A 133 -13.77 6.34 -2.67
C PRO A 133 -14.89 5.27 -2.67
N ARG A 134 -15.98 5.47 -3.43
CA ARG A 134 -16.97 4.41 -3.67
C ARG A 134 -16.57 3.66 -4.94
N GLY A 135 -15.89 2.53 -4.80
CA GLY A 135 -15.20 1.89 -5.94
C GLY A 135 -13.81 2.48 -6.14
N GLY A 136 -13.04 1.90 -7.07
CA GLY A 136 -11.72 2.38 -7.43
C GLY A 136 -10.65 2.13 -6.37
N ASP A 137 -10.74 1.04 -5.59
CA ASP A 137 -9.53 0.57 -4.90
C ASP A 137 -8.52 0.10 -5.96
N GLU A 138 -7.23 0.21 -5.70
CA GLU A 138 -6.21 0.03 -6.74
C GLU A 138 -5.05 -0.85 -6.29
N ILE A 139 -4.43 -1.56 -7.24
CA ILE A 139 -3.06 -2.08 -7.17
C ILE A 139 -2.22 -1.25 -8.13
N ASN A 140 -1.13 -0.71 -7.60
CA ASN A 140 -0.16 0.14 -8.27
C ASN A 140 1.23 -0.50 -8.19
N ILE A 141 2.02 -0.41 -9.27
CA ILE A 141 3.43 -0.83 -9.28
C ILE A 141 4.28 0.43 -9.42
N ILE A 142 5.12 0.67 -8.42
CA ILE A 142 6.00 1.83 -8.30
C ILE A 142 7.41 1.35 -8.59
N ARG A 143 7.90 1.63 -9.80
CA ARG A 143 9.13 0.99 -10.29
C ARG A 143 10.36 1.82 -9.98
N GLU A 144 11.43 1.24 -9.46
CA GLU A 144 12.63 2.03 -9.14
C GLU A 144 13.23 2.68 -10.38
N ARG A 145 13.29 1.94 -11.49
CA ARG A 145 13.80 2.41 -12.80
C ARG A 145 13.11 3.65 -13.35
N ASP A 146 11.88 3.95 -12.91
CA ASP A 146 11.18 5.16 -13.35
C ASP A 146 11.81 6.44 -12.76
N SER A 147 12.68 6.33 -11.74
CA SER A 147 13.54 7.42 -11.25
C SER A 147 14.70 7.75 -12.18
N ILE A 148 15.02 6.89 -13.16
CA ILE A 148 16.10 7.13 -14.14
C ILE A 148 15.56 7.94 -15.34
N ARG A 149 14.25 8.04 -15.50
CA ARG A 149 13.64 8.86 -16.56
C ARG A 149 13.82 10.33 -16.23
N GLU A 150 14.08 11.16 -17.26
CA GLU A 150 14.37 12.59 -17.12
C GLU A 150 13.24 13.39 -16.46
N GLU A 151 12.01 12.84 -16.43
CA GLU A 151 10.81 13.51 -15.96
C GLU A 151 10.09 12.73 -14.82
N PRO A 152 10.67 12.67 -13.60
CA PRO A 152 10.07 11.97 -12.46
C PRO A 152 8.71 12.54 -12.04
N LEU A 153 8.39 13.78 -12.44
CA LEU A 153 7.06 14.38 -12.24
C LEU A 153 5.96 13.61 -12.98
N LEU A 154 6.28 12.96 -14.10
CA LEU A 154 5.31 12.24 -14.93
C LEU A 154 5.19 10.75 -14.58
N THR A 155 6.24 10.14 -14.02
CA THR A 155 6.36 8.68 -13.84
C THR A 155 6.13 8.21 -12.40
N ARG A 156 5.80 9.15 -11.51
CA ARG A 156 5.57 8.90 -10.07
C ARG A 156 4.23 9.45 -9.58
N ASN A 157 3.36 9.89 -10.50
CA ASN A 157 2.04 10.44 -10.20
C ASN A 157 0.96 9.38 -10.42
N TYR A 158 0.30 8.90 -9.38
CA TYR A 158 -0.80 7.93 -9.46
C TYR A 158 -2.17 8.62 -9.60
N GLY A 159 -2.16 9.94 -9.83
CA GLY A 159 -3.24 10.68 -10.43
C GLY A 159 -4.41 11.04 -9.52
N TRP A 160 -4.55 10.48 -8.31
CA TRP A 160 -5.61 10.92 -7.37
C TRP A 160 -5.46 12.41 -7.02
N PRO A 161 -6.55 13.21 -7.00
CA PRO A 161 -7.93 12.88 -7.38
C PRO A 161 -8.31 13.21 -8.83
N ILE A 162 -7.35 13.66 -9.63
CA ILE A 162 -7.57 14.10 -11.02
C ILE A 162 -8.12 12.94 -11.86
N VAL A 163 -7.57 11.74 -11.68
CA VAL A 163 -8.09 10.49 -12.26
C VAL A 163 -8.58 9.57 -11.15
N SER A 164 -9.64 8.83 -11.43
CA SER A 164 -10.12 7.78 -10.51
C SER A 164 -11.07 6.80 -11.20
N ASN A 165 -11.02 5.54 -10.77
CA ASN A 165 -12.01 4.52 -11.12
C ASN A 165 -13.18 4.45 -10.12
N GLY A 166 -13.22 5.37 -9.15
CA GLY A 166 -14.27 5.47 -8.13
C GLY A 166 -15.08 6.75 -8.25
N ILE A 167 -16.22 6.78 -7.56
CA ILE A 167 -17.13 7.93 -7.52
C ILE A 167 -17.31 8.45 -6.08
N ASN A 168 -17.98 9.59 -5.92
CA ASN A 168 -18.37 10.08 -4.59
C ASN A 168 -19.32 9.07 -3.92
N TYR A 169 -19.33 9.03 -2.58
CA TYR A 169 -20.20 8.11 -1.85
C TYR A 169 -21.69 8.36 -2.09
N ASN A 170 -22.09 9.60 -2.39
CA ASN A 170 -23.46 9.97 -2.80
C ASN A 170 -23.83 9.52 -4.23
N GLY A 171 -22.90 8.92 -4.97
CA GLY A 171 -23.13 8.42 -6.33
C GLY A 171 -22.79 9.39 -7.45
N THR A 172 -22.39 10.63 -7.15
CA THR A 172 -21.98 11.58 -8.20
C THR A 172 -20.54 11.35 -8.63
N SER A 173 -20.24 11.66 -9.89
CA SER A 173 -18.86 11.73 -10.37
C SER A 173 -18.16 12.98 -9.84
N PHE A 174 -16.86 12.90 -9.55
CA PHE A 174 -16.00 14.06 -9.30
C PHE A 174 -14.92 14.24 -10.38
N THR A 175 -14.71 13.24 -11.23
CA THR A 175 -13.86 13.30 -12.41
C THR A 175 -14.39 12.32 -13.44
N ASN A 176 -14.32 12.67 -14.73
CA ASN A 176 -14.64 11.75 -15.82
C ASN A 176 -13.38 11.07 -16.40
N LEU A 177 -12.21 11.34 -15.79
CA LEU A 177 -10.93 10.81 -16.24
C LEU A 177 -10.60 9.53 -15.47
N THR A 178 -10.40 8.44 -16.20
CA THR A 178 -9.85 7.18 -15.65
C THR A 178 -8.35 7.02 -15.97
N SER A 179 -7.82 7.88 -16.82
CA SER A 179 -6.39 8.03 -17.12
C SER A 179 -6.12 9.46 -17.61
N LEU A 180 -4.87 9.91 -17.47
CA LEU A 180 -4.40 11.21 -17.95
C LEU A 180 -2.91 11.10 -18.29
N GLU A 181 -2.47 11.75 -19.36
CA GLU A 181 -1.05 11.87 -19.66
C GLU A 181 -0.30 12.50 -18.48
N GLY A 182 0.89 11.96 -18.16
CA GLY A 182 1.64 12.36 -16.96
C GLY A 182 1.14 11.75 -15.65
N THR A 183 0.26 10.75 -15.72
CA THR A 183 -0.11 9.91 -14.59
C THR A 183 0.08 8.43 -14.92
N GLU A 184 0.42 7.63 -13.91
CA GLU A 184 0.50 6.18 -13.98
C GLU A 184 -0.88 5.58 -13.69
N SER A 185 -1.34 4.71 -14.59
CA SER A 185 -2.59 3.97 -14.39
C SER A 185 -2.36 2.76 -13.48
N PRO A 186 -3.36 2.36 -12.67
CA PRO A 186 -3.23 1.19 -11.83
C PRO A 186 -3.09 -0.08 -12.66
N THR A 187 -2.28 -1.03 -12.16
CA THR A 187 -2.21 -2.40 -12.67
C THR A 187 -3.58 -3.07 -12.60
N TYR A 188 -4.36 -2.76 -11.56
CA TYR A 188 -5.70 -3.29 -11.38
C TYR A 188 -6.53 -2.38 -10.48
N PHE A 189 -7.85 -2.37 -10.68
CA PHE A 189 -8.77 -1.67 -9.79
C PHE A 189 -10.01 -2.52 -9.45
N TRP A 190 -10.56 -2.32 -8.26
CA TRP A 190 -11.79 -2.97 -7.81
C TRP A 190 -12.98 -1.99 -7.78
N THR A 191 -14.03 -2.36 -8.51
CA THR A 191 -15.35 -1.74 -8.40
C THR A 191 -16.40 -2.85 -8.30
N PRO A 192 -17.08 -3.01 -7.15
CA PRO A 192 -16.99 -2.20 -5.93
C PRO A 192 -15.67 -2.38 -5.16
N SER A 193 -15.30 -1.36 -4.38
CA SER A 193 -14.14 -1.37 -3.47
C SER A 193 -14.21 -2.53 -2.48
N ILE A 194 -13.15 -3.33 -2.40
CA ILE A 194 -13.00 -4.44 -1.46
C ILE A 194 -12.47 -3.97 -0.09
N ALA A 195 -12.05 -2.71 0.01
CA ALA A 195 -11.26 -2.15 1.11
C ALA A 195 -10.04 -3.04 1.41
N PRO A 196 -9.06 -3.10 0.49
CA PRO A 196 -7.91 -3.99 0.61
C PRO A 196 -7.10 -3.66 1.88
N SER A 197 -6.51 -4.67 2.48
CA SER A 197 -5.76 -4.58 3.75
C SER A 197 -4.44 -5.30 3.61
N GLY A 198 -3.94 -6.08 4.58
CA GLY A 198 -2.65 -6.76 4.42
C GLY A 198 -2.48 -7.42 3.04
N MET A 199 -1.25 -7.36 2.53
CA MET A 199 -0.86 -7.86 1.23
C MET A 199 0.49 -8.54 1.34
N VAL A 200 0.63 -9.70 0.70
CA VAL A 200 1.90 -10.41 0.58
C VAL A 200 2.01 -11.07 -0.79
N MET A 201 3.22 -11.10 -1.34
CA MET A 201 3.55 -11.99 -2.45
C MET A 201 4.10 -13.28 -1.88
N LEU A 202 3.48 -14.41 -2.23
CA LEU A 202 3.92 -15.70 -1.76
C LEU A 202 5.19 -16.13 -2.51
N THR A 203 6.25 -16.43 -1.77
CA THR A 203 7.52 -16.95 -2.32
C THR A 203 7.77 -18.40 -1.97
N SER A 204 6.98 -18.97 -1.05
CA SER A 204 7.11 -20.35 -0.61
C SER A 204 6.55 -21.37 -1.61
N ASP A 205 7.20 -22.53 -1.66
CA ASP A 205 6.74 -23.72 -2.39
C ASP A 205 5.75 -24.60 -1.59
N VAL A 206 5.36 -24.19 -0.37
CA VAL A 206 4.37 -24.93 0.46
C VAL A 206 3.00 -25.01 -0.22
N TYR A 207 2.68 -24.05 -1.07
CA TYR A 207 1.44 -23.98 -1.83
C TYR A 207 1.76 -24.08 -3.32
N ASP A 208 1.78 -25.31 -3.85
CA ASP A 208 2.21 -25.70 -5.21
C ASP A 208 2.06 -24.59 -6.28
N GLU A 209 0.85 -24.35 -6.76
CA GLU A 209 0.57 -23.42 -7.87
C GLU A 209 0.47 -21.95 -7.43
N TRP A 210 0.79 -21.64 -6.17
CA TRP A 210 0.54 -20.31 -5.61
C TRP A 210 1.76 -19.42 -5.51
N LYS A 211 2.97 -19.95 -5.73
CA LYS A 211 4.21 -19.18 -5.72
C LYS A 211 4.17 -18.05 -6.76
N GLY A 212 4.59 -16.86 -6.36
CA GLY A 212 4.54 -15.63 -7.16
C GLY A 212 3.20 -14.89 -7.11
N ASN A 213 2.15 -15.47 -6.51
CA ASN A 213 0.85 -14.81 -6.43
C ASN A 213 0.77 -13.82 -5.27
N LEU A 214 -0.04 -12.78 -5.46
CA LEU A 214 -0.41 -11.86 -4.40
C LEU A 214 -1.59 -12.41 -3.60
N PHE A 215 -1.56 -12.17 -2.30
CA PHE A 215 -2.67 -12.43 -1.39
C PHE A 215 -3.07 -11.11 -0.74
N VAL A 216 -4.33 -10.71 -0.87
CA VAL A 216 -4.84 -9.41 -0.39
C VAL A 216 -6.07 -9.62 0.48
N GLY A 217 -6.06 -9.12 1.71
CA GLY A 217 -7.22 -9.20 2.60
C GLY A 217 -8.32 -8.21 2.23
N SER A 218 -9.60 -8.62 2.24
CA SER A 218 -10.74 -7.72 2.08
C SER A 218 -11.42 -7.40 3.41
N LEU A 219 -11.41 -6.12 3.80
CA LEU A 219 -12.14 -5.64 4.97
C LEU A 219 -13.65 -5.56 4.70
N ARG A 220 -14.06 -5.16 3.49
CA ARG A 220 -15.48 -4.95 3.19
C ARG A 220 -16.22 -6.27 2.97
N PHE A 221 -15.64 -7.15 2.15
CA PHE A 221 -16.30 -8.39 1.73
C PHE A 221 -15.85 -9.62 2.50
N ARG A 222 -14.89 -9.48 3.42
CA ARG A 222 -14.58 -10.46 4.46
C ARG A 222 -14.04 -11.79 3.92
N TYR A 223 -13.15 -11.71 2.93
CA TYR A 223 -12.45 -12.82 2.32
C TYR A 223 -10.95 -12.48 2.14
N LEU A 224 -10.14 -13.47 1.78
CA LEU A 224 -8.78 -13.30 1.25
C LEU A 224 -8.82 -13.45 -0.28
N GLU A 225 -8.24 -12.53 -1.04
CA GLU A 225 -8.15 -12.65 -2.50
C GLU A 225 -6.76 -13.18 -2.87
N ARG A 226 -6.69 -14.27 -3.63
CA ARG A 226 -5.48 -14.66 -4.36
C ARG A 226 -5.52 -14.02 -5.74
N ILE A 227 -4.41 -13.42 -6.14
CA ILE A 227 -4.27 -12.69 -7.40
C ILE A 227 -3.02 -13.19 -8.10
N GLU A 228 -3.20 -13.71 -9.30
CA GLU A 228 -2.13 -14.18 -10.18
C GLU A 228 -1.76 -13.06 -11.15
N LEU A 229 -0.46 -12.74 -11.18
CA LEU A 229 0.09 -11.71 -12.06
C LEU A 229 0.80 -12.37 -13.25
N ILE A 230 0.55 -11.87 -14.45
CA ILE A 230 1.40 -12.15 -15.63
C ILE A 230 2.06 -10.83 -16.03
N GLY A 231 3.37 -10.73 -15.79
CA GLY A 231 4.07 -9.45 -15.84
C GLY A 231 3.45 -8.46 -14.86
N ASN A 232 2.87 -7.37 -15.37
CA ASN A 232 2.24 -6.31 -14.58
C ASN A 232 0.71 -6.34 -14.64
N TYR A 233 0.11 -7.42 -15.15
CA TYR A 233 -1.33 -7.54 -15.34
C TYR A 233 -1.91 -8.58 -14.38
N VAL A 234 -3.06 -8.27 -13.80
CA VAL A 234 -3.84 -9.24 -13.04
C VAL A 234 -4.51 -10.20 -14.03
N TYR A 235 -3.99 -11.43 -14.08
CA TYR A 235 -4.49 -12.47 -14.97
C TYR A 235 -5.69 -13.20 -14.37
N LYS A 236 -5.60 -13.59 -13.09
CA LYS A 236 -6.64 -14.35 -12.41
C LYS A 236 -6.82 -13.86 -10.97
N ARG A 237 -8.06 -13.92 -10.50
CA ARG A 237 -8.43 -13.64 -9.11
C ARG A 237 -9.29 -14.75 -8.56
N GLU A 238 -9.06 -15.09 -7.31
CA GLU A 238 -9.78 -16.14 -6.61
C GLU A 238 -10.08 -15.71 -5.19
N LYS A 239 -11.32 -15.89 -4.75
CA LYS A 239 -11.71 -15.65 -3.36
C LYS A 239 -11.46 -16.89 -2.53
N LEU A 240 -10.65 -16.73 -1.50
CA LEU A 240 -10.32 -17.73 -0.49
C LEU A 240 -10.95 -17.31 0.83
N LEU A 241 -11.22 -18.29 1.71
CA LEU A 241 -11.75 -18.04 3.06
C LEU A 241 -12.99 -17.13 3.03
N ASP A 242 -13.96 -17.42 2.16
CA ASP A 242 -15.15 -16.58 2.02
C ASP A 242 -15.91 -16.46 3.34
N ARG A 243 -16.38 -15.25 3.64
CA ARG A 243 -17.11 -14.89 4.88
C ARG A 243 -16.35 -15.15 6.19
N VAL A 244 -15.03 -15.36 6.15
CA VAL A 244 -14.22 -15.67 7.34
C VAL A 244 -14.21 -14.53 8.36
N GLY A 245 -14.43 -13.29 7.93
CA GLY A 245 -14.34 -12.10 8.78
C GLY A 245 -13.56 -10.99 8.09
N ARG A 246 -13.44 -9.83 8.72
CA ARG A 246 -12.65 -8.72 8.18
C ARG A 246 -11.18 -9.09 8.25
N VAL A 247 -10.61 -9.54 7.13
CA VAL A 247 -9.19 -9.85 7.03
C VAL A 247 -8.45 -8.52 7.09
N ARG A 248 -7.51 -8.39 8.03
CA ARG A 248 -6.77 -7.16 8.30
C ARG A 248 -5.32 -7.27 7.86
N GLU A 249 -4.72 -8.43 8.04
CA GLU A 249 -3.32 -8.69 7.72
C GLU A 249 -3.18 -10.05 7.08
N VAL A 250 -2.24 -10.19 6.15
CA VAL A 250 -1.77 -11.48 5.64
C VAL A 250 -0.26 -11.42 5.48
N VAL A 251 0.43 -12.43 5.96
CA VAL A 251 1.90 -12.53 5.89
C VAL A 251 2.31 -13.97 5.57
N GLN A 252 3.44 -14.14 4.92
CA GLN A 252 4.13 -15.43 4.84
C GLN A 252 5.03 -15.56 6.08
N GLY A 253 4.81 -16.62 6.86
CA GLY A 253 5.66 -16.97 7.99
C GLY A 253 7.00 -17.57 7.56
N PRO A 254 7.97 -17.67 8.48
CA PRO A 254 9.28 -18.29 8.19
C PRO A 254 9.18 -19.78 7.88
N ASP A 255 8.08 -20.44 8.26
CA ASP A 255 7.75 -21.82 7.91
C ASP A 255 7.13 -21.96 6.51
N GLY A 256 7.02 -20.87 5.75
CA GLY A 256 6.48 -20.83 4.39
C GLY A 256 4.96 -20.73 4.31
N TYR A 257 4.24 -20.80 5.42
CA TYR A 257 2.78 -20.76 5.42
C TYR A 257 2.24 -19.32 5.46
N LEU A 258 1.07 -19.10 4.88
CA LEU A 258 0.28 -17.89 5.06
C LEU A 258 -0.38 -17.85 6.43
N TYR A 259 -0.24 -16.72 7.10
CA TYR A 259 -0.94 -16.36 8.32
C TYR A 259 -1.85 -15.17 8.05
N VAL A 260 -3.12 -15.27 8.43
CA VAL A 260 -4.11 -14.21 8.27
C VAL A 260 -4.60 -13.71 9.62
N GLY A 261 -4.52 -12.39 9.81
CA GLY A 261 -5.11 -11.69 10.95
C GLY A 261 -6.54 -11.29 10.64
N ILE A 262 -7.49 -11.76 11.44
CA ILE A 262 -8.92 -11.48 11.26
C ILE A 262 -9.42 -10.69 12.47
N GLU A 263 -10.00 -9.51 12.22
CA GLU A 263 -10.47 -8.62 13.28
C GLU A 263 -11.44 -9.37 14.21
N LYS A 264 -11.20 -9.26 15.52
CA LYS A 264 -11.98 -9.89 16.60
C LYS A 264 -11.97 -11.43 16.61
N LYS A 265 -11.14 -12.08 15.78
CA LYS A 265 -11.02 -13.54 15.73
C LYS A 265 -9.62 -14.07 16.01
N GLY A 266 -8.58 -13.30 15.69
CA GLY A 266 -7.18 -13.68 15.94
C GLY A 266 -6.42 -14.01 14.67
N ILE A 267 -5.33 -14.77 14.81
CA ILE A 267 -4.40 -15.13 13.75
C ILE A 267 -4.65 -16.59 13.37
N PHE A 268 -4.79 -16.86 12.06
CA PHE A 268 -5.03 -18.19 11.52
C PHE A 268 -3.93 -18.56 10.54
N LYS A 269 -3.45 -19.81 10.60
CA LYS A 269 -2.54 -20.40 9.62
C LYS A 269 -3.35 -21.08 8.52
N ILE A 270 -3.05 -20.81 7.25
CA ILE A 270 -3.73 -21.44 6.11
C ILE A 270 -3.01 -22.75 5.79
N ILE A 271 -3.67 -23.89 5.91
CA ILE A 271 -3.07 -25.19 5.56
C ILE A 271 -3.56 -25.60 4.16
N PRO A 272 -2.65 -25.89 3.20
CA PRO A 272 -3.06 -26.44 1.91
C PRO A 272 -3.68 -27.82 2.11
N SER A 273 -4.86 -28.04 1.54
CA SER A 273 -5.48 -29.36 1.58
C SER A 273 -4.82 -30.26 0.53
N LYS A 274 -4.40 -31.48 0.90
CA LYS A 274 -3.90 -32.49 -0.04
C LYS A 274 -5.03 -33.17 -0.83
N VAL A 275 -6.08 -32.44 -1.22
CA VAL A 275 -7.13 -33.02 -2.05
C VAL A 275 -6.65 -33.01 -3.50
N ARG A 276 -5.98 -34.10 -3.91
CA ARG A 276 -5.85 -34.43 -5.33
C ARG A 276 -7.26 -34.66 -5.85
N ILE A 277 -7.81 -33.70 -6.59
CA ILE A 277 -8.97 -33.98 -7.45
C ILE A 277 -8.47 -35.02 -8.44
N LYS A 278 -8.88 -36.29 -8.28
CA LYS A 278 -8.78 -37.25 -9.37
C LYS A 278 -9.57 -36.63 -10.52
N LYS A 279 -8.88 -36.15 -11.55
CA LYS A 279 -9.50 -36.03 -12.86
C LYS A 279 -9.87 -37.45 -13.24
N ASP A 280 -11.12 -37.83 -13.01
CA ASP A 280 -11.69 -39.00 -13.66
C ASP A 280 -11.67 -38.68 -15.15
N ILE A 281 -10.66 -39.23 -15.82
CA ILE A 281 -10.59 -39.32 -17.27
C ILE A 281 -11.69 -40.30 -17.63
N THR A 282 -12.82 -39.81 -18.09
CA THR A 282 -13.72 -40.63 -18.90
C THR A 282 -13.20 -40.58 -20.33
N GLU A 283 -12.67 -41.73 -20.77
CA GLU A 283 -12.49 -42.10 -22.19
C GLU A 283 -13.80 -41.97 -22.99
#